data_AF-A0AAF0U9Q6-F1
#
_entry.id   AF-A0AAF0U9Q6-F1
#
_cell.length_a   1.000
_cell.length_b   1.000
_cell.length_c   1.000
_cell.angle_alpha   90.00
_cell.angle_beta   90.00
_cell.angle_gamma   90.00
#
_symmetry.space_group_name_H-M   'P 1'
#
loop_
_entity.id
_entity.type
_entity.pdbx_description
1 polymer ?
#
loop_
_entity_poly.entity_id
_entity_poly.type
_entity_poly.pdbx_seq_one_letter_code
_entity_poly.pdbx_strand_id
1 'polypeptide(L)'
;MAEVENHSSPPSDPAPSDPSTPHPQTGFNPSRMIGIIRRKAMIKDLAAIYHAECLAYCQELLELQKKAEESLIEMKAAEDSRRETMRPPKRMKKAR
;
A
#
# COMPACT_ATOMS: atom_id res chain seq x y z
N MET A 1 -26.48 -14.20 20.31
CA MET A 1 -25.48 -14.73 19.36
C MET A 1 -24.12 -14.34 19.93
N ALA A 2 -23.26 -15.34 20.15
CA ALA A 2 -22.10 -15.25 21.03
C ALA A 2 -20.98 -14.36 20.45
N GLU A 3 -20.43 -13.49 21.30
CA GLU A 3 -19.14 -12.84 21.08
C GLU A 3 -18.04 -13.91 21.17
N VAL A 4 -17.28 -14.07 20.09
CA VAL A 4 -16.09 -14.94 20.08
C VAL A 4 -14.91 -14.05 20.46
N GLU A 5 -14.62 -14.00 21.76
CA GLU A 5 -13.46 -13.31 22.31
C GLU A 5 -12.20 -14.12 21.94
N ASN A 6 -11.57 -13.75 20.83
CA ASN A 6 -10.34 -14.36 20.33
C ASN A 6 -9.15 -13.94 21.21
N HIS A 7 -8.86 -14.74 22.23
CA HIS A 7 -7.68 -14.60 23.08
C HIS A 7 -6.42 -15.00 22.30
N SER A 8 -5.88 -14.08 21.51
CA SER A 8 -4.54 -14.23 20.94
C SER A 8 -3.52 -14.03 22.06
N SER A 9 -3.01 -15.11 22.63
CA SER A 9 -1.84 -15.05 23.51
C SER A 9 -0.67 -14.37 22.77
N PRO A 10 0.13 -13.52 23.44
CA PRO A 10 1.31 -12.93 22.80
C PRO A 10 2.34 -14.02 22.49
N PRO A 11 3.15 -13.88 21.42
CA PRO A 11 4.24 -14.82 21.16
C PRO A 11 5.17 -14.80 22.36
N SER A 12 5.41 -15.96 22.97
CA SER A 12 6.39 -16.09 24.04
C SER A 12 7.77 -15.73 23.49
N ASP A 13 8.37 -14.67 24.04
CA ASP A 13 9.76 -14.34 23.77
C ASP A 13 10.65 -15.56 24.05
N PRO A 14 11.66 -15.85 23.21
CA PRO A 14 12.61 -16.91 23.50
C PRO A 14 13.33 -16.59 24.81
N ALA A 15 13.25 -17.51 25.78
CA ALA A 15 13.93 -17.39 27.06
C ALA A 15 15.42 -17.09 26.88
N PRO A 16 16.04 -16.29 27.77
CA PRO A 16 17.46 -15.98 27.68
C PRO A 16 18.26 -17.27 27.75
N SER A 17 18.98 -17.57 26.67
CA SER A 17 19.88 -18.72 26.58
C SER A 17 20.96 -18.62 27.66
N ASP A 18 21.02 -19.62 28.54
CA ASP A 18 22.01 -19.73 29.61
C ASP A 18 23.44 -19.64 29.03
N PRO A 19 24.29 -18.70 29.50
CA PRO A 19 25.66 -18.53 29.01
C PRO A 19 26.55 -19.76 29.25
N SER A 20 26.11 -20.72 30.08
CA SER A 20 26.83 -21.96 30.37
C SER A 20 26.51 -23.11 29.41
N THR A 21 25.53 -22.95 28.51
CA THR A 21 25.32 -23.94 27.45
C THR A 21 26.44 -23.81 26.42
N PRO A 22 27.21 -24.88 26.14
CA PRO A 22 28.17 -24.83 25.06
C PRO A 22 27.36 -24.61 23.79
N HIS A 23 27.40 -23.39 23.24
CA HIS A 23 26.89 -23.15 21.91
C HIS A 23 27.66 -24.14 21.03
N PRO A 24 27.00 -25.08 20.30
CA PRO A 24 27.73 -25.95 19.42
C PRO A 24 28.44 -25.03 18.45
N GLN A 25 29.76 -24.91 18.61
CA GLN A 25 30.63 -24.22 17.68
C GLN A 25 30.62 -25.10 16.43
N THR A 26 29.54 -24.97 15.65
CA THR A 26 29.48 -25.53 14.31
C THR A 26 30.58 -24.81 13.57
N GLY A 27 31.73 -25.47 13.45
CA GLY A 27 32.86 -24.97 12.68
C GLY A 27 32.42 -24.59 11.27
N PHE A 28 33.28 -23.85 10.57
CA PHE A 28 33.00 -23.46 9.21
C PHE A 28 32.68 -24.68 8.34
N ASN A 29 31.43 -24.79 7.91
CA ASN A 29 30.97 -25.83 7.00
C ASN A 29 30.57 -25.16 5.68
N PRO A 30 31.37 -25.32 4.61
CA PRO A 30 31.14 -24.63 3.34
C PRO A 30 29.78 -25.00 2.73
N SER A 31 29.34 -26.26 2.87
CA SER A 31 28.03 -26.72 2.40
C SER A 31 26.87 -26.00 3.13
N ARG A 32 26.98 -25.85 4.45
CA ARG A 32 26.01 -25.05 5.24
C ARG A 32 26.00 -23.59 4.80
N MET A 33 27.17 -23.01 4.55
CA MET A 33 27.29 -21.62 4.09
C MET A 33 26.63 -21.41 2.73
N ILE A 34 26.83 -22.31 1.77
CA ILE A 34 26.14 -22.29 0.47
C ILE A 34 24.62 -22.32 0.67
N GLY A 35 24.12 -23.19 1.56
CA GLY A 35 22.69 -23.25 1.89
C GLY A 35 22.15 -21.95 2.53
N ILE A 36 22.96 -21.27 3.35
CA ILE A 36 22.60 -19.97 3.94
C ILE A 36 22.53 -18.89 2.85
N ILE A 37 23.53 -18.84 1.96
CA ILE A 37 23.58 -17.87 0.85
C ILE A 37 22.36 -18.04 -0.06
N ARG A 38 22.03 -19.29 -0.44
CA ARG A 38 20.86 -19.57 -1.27
C ARG A 38 19.55 -19.14 -0.62
N ARG A 39 19.35 -19.47 0.66
CA ARG A 39 18.14 -19.03 1.40
C ARG A 39 18.04 -17.52 1.52
N LYS A 40 19.17 -16.83 1.77
CA LYS A 40 19.22 -15.36 1.80
C LYS A 40 18.84 -14.75 0.45
N ALA A 41 19.30 -15.34 -0.66
CA ALA A 41 18.89 -14.89 -2.00
C ALA A 41 17.39 -15.09 -2.22
N MET A 42 16.85 -16.28 -1.92
CA MET A 42 15.42 -16.56 -2.06
C MET A 42 14.53 -15.62 -1.25
N ILE A 43 14.90 -15.32 0.00
CA ILE A 43 14.16 -14.37 0.85
C ILE A 43 14.18 -12.97 0.25
N LYS A 44 15.34 -12.53 -0.26
CA LYS A 44 15.49 -11.23 -0.91
C LYS A 44 14.63 -11.15 -2.18
N ASP A 45 14.64 -12.20 -2.99
CA ASP A 45 13.87 -12.25 -4.24
C ASP A 45 12.36 -12.26 -3.95
N LEU A 46 11.93 -13.01 -2.92
CA LEU A 46 10.54 -13.00 -2.46
C LEU A 46 10.10 -11.62 -1.97
N ALA A 47 10.94 -10.94 -1.18
CA ALA A 47 10.65 -9.58 -0.71
C ALA A 47 10.56 -8.57 -1.85
N ALA A 48 11.39 -8.71 -2.89
CA ALA A 48 11.34 -7.86 -4.07
C ALA A 48 10.03 -8.03 -4.85
N ILE A 49 9.54 -9.26 -5.01
CA ILE A 49 8.24 -9.54 -5.63
C ILE A 49 7.12 -8.89 -4.84
N TYR A 50 7.07 -9.11 -3.53
CA TYR A 50 6.03 -8.52 -2.67
C TYR A 50 6.07 -6.98 -2.71
N HIS A 51 7.25 -6.38 -2.69
CA HIS A 51 7.40 -4.93 -2.80
C HIS A 51 6.87 -4.41 -4.14
N ALA A 52 7.16 -5.10 -5.24
CA ALA A 52 6.65 -4.74 -6.56
C ALA A 52 5.12 -4.79 -6.62
N GLU A 53 4.50 -5.82 -6.02
CA GLU A 53 3.04 -5.91 -5.90
C GLU A 53 2.45 -4.74 -5.10
N CYS A 54 3.05 -4.39 -3.96
CA CYS A 54 2.62 -3.22 -3.20
C CYS A 54 2.68 -1.93 -4.02
N LEU A 55 3.77 -1.71 -4.77
CA LEU A 55 3.91 -0.53 -5.63
C LEU A 55 2.87 -0.51 -6.75
N ALA A 56 2.56 -1.66 -7.35
CA ALA A 56 1.53 -1.78 -8.37
C ALA A 56 0.15 -1.38 -7.83
N TYR A 57 -0.24 -1.86 -6.65
CA TYR A 57 -1.50 -1.47 -6.01
C TYR A 57 -1.57 0.03 -5.70
N CYS A 58 -0.47 0.62 -5.22
CA CYS A 58 -0.40 2.06 -4.99
C CYS A 58 -0.58 2.85 -6.29
N GLN A 59 0.00 2.39 -7.40
CA GLN A 59 -0.16 3.03 -8.71
C GLN A 59 -1.59 2.94 -9.23
N GLU A 60 -2.23 1.77 -9.13
CA GLU A 60 -3.63 1.58 -9.51
C GLU A 60 -4.55 2.52 -8.72
N LEU A 61 -4.32 2.65 -7.41
CA LEU A 61 -5.10 3.54 -6.56
C LEU A 61 -4.95 5.01 -6.98
N LEU A 62 -3.73 5.45 -7.30
CA LEU A 62 -3.48 6.82 -7.78
C LEU A 62 -4.14 7.08 -9.13
N GLU A 63 -4.14 6.11 -10.05
CA GLU A 63 -4.85 6.23 -11.32
C GLU A 63 -6.36 6.36 -11.13
N LEU A 64 -6.93 5.58 -10.21
CA LEU A 64 -8.35 5.68 -9.88
C LEU A 64 -8.69 7.04 -9.27
N GLN A 65 -7.86 7.57 -8.38
CA GLN A 65 -8.01 8.91 -7.83
C GLN A 65 -8.00 9.98 -8.93
N LYS A 66 -7.02 9.90 -9.85
CA LYS A 66 -6.92 10.84 -10.97
C LYS A 66 -8.16 10.80 -11.88
N LYS A 67 -8.63 9.60 -12.24
CA LYS A 67 -9.84 9.43 -13.07
C LYS A 67 -11.09 9.99 -12.37
N ALA A 68 -11.19 9.81 -11.06
CA ALA A 68 -12.29 10.36 -10.27
C ALA A 68 -12.25 11.89 -10.22
N GLU A 69 -11.08 12.49 -10.05
CA GLU A 69 -10.89 13.94 -10.07
C GLU A 69 -11.22 14.54 -11.44
N GLU A 70 -10.73 13.94 -12.53
CA GLU A 70 -11.05 14.35 -13.91
C GLU A 70 -12.56 14.35 -14.14
N SER A 71 -13.26 13.27 -13.75
CA SER A 71 -14.71 13.15 -13.86
C SER A 71 -15.46 14.22 -13.08
N LEU A 72 -14.98 14.57 -11.88
CA LEU A 72 -15.57 15.62 -11.04
C LEU A 72 -15.41 17.00 -11.69
N ILE A 73 -14.23 17.28 -12.26
CA ILE A 73 -13.96 18.53 -12.98
C ILE A 73 -14.89 18.66 -14.19
N GLU A 74 -15.05 17.60 -14.98
CA GLU A 74 -15.96 17.58 -16.15
C GLU A 74 -17.41 17.86 -15.73
N MET A 75 -17.88 17.20 -14.67
CA MET A 75 -19.22 17.43 -14.11
C MET A 75 -19.41 18.90 -13.69
N LYS A 76 -18.41 19.47 -13.01
CA LYS A 76 -18.44 20.86 -12.56
C LYS A 76 -18.47 21.83 -13.74
N ALA A 77 -17.66 21.60 -14.76
CA ALA A 77 -17.64 22.40 -15.98
C ALA A 77 -18.99 22.36 -16.73
N ALA A 78 -19.61 21.17 -16.82
CA ALA A 78 -20.94 21.01 -17.39
C ALA A 78 -22.01 21.77 -16.58
N GLU A 79 -21.90 21.75 -15.25
CA GLU A 79 -22.82 22.48 -14.38
C GLU A 79 -22.66 24.00 -14.50
N ASP A 80 -21.43 24.51 -14.57
CA ASP A 80 -21.15 25.93 -14.79
C ASP A 80 -21.67 26.41 -16.16
N SER A 81 -21.49 25.62 -17.21
CA SER A 81 -22.08 25.90 -18.53
C SER A 81 -23.60 25.95 -18.51
N ARG A 82 -24.25 25.02 -17.77
CA ARG A 82 -25.71 25.06 -17.57
C ARG A 82 -26.15 26.30 -16.79
N ARG A 83 -25.40 26.71 -15.76
CA ARG A 83 -25.69 27.93 -14.99
C ARG A 83 -25.53 29.19 -15.83
N GLU A 84 -24.57 29.22 -16.73
CA GLU A 84 -24.35 30.33 -17.66
C GLU A 84 -25.45 30.43 -18.71
N THR A 85 -25.86 29.32 -19.32
CA THR A 85 -26.97 29.29 -20.30
C THR A 85 -28.33 29.64 -19.68
N MET A 86 -28.54 29.35 -18.39
CA MET A 86 -29.75 29.73 -17.67
C MET A 86 -29.73 31.16 -17.12
N ARG A 87 -28.62 31.91 -17.25
CA ARG A 87 -28.58 33.32 -16.79
C ARG A 87 -29.41 34.22 -17.71
N PRO A 88 -30.27 35.09 -17.14
CA PRO A 88 -31.05 36.03 -17.93
C PRO A 88 -30.16 36.96 -18.75
N PRO A 89 -30.48 37.24 -20.03
CA PRO A 89 -29.70 38.15 -20.86
C PRO A 89 -29.62 39.55 -20.23
N LYS A 90 -28.42 40.11 -20.11
CA LYS A 90 -28.24 41.50 -19.65
C LYS A 90 -28.88 42.44 -20.66
N ARG A 91 -30.01 43.04 -20.26
CA ARG A 91 -30.77 44.01 -21.04
C ARG A 91 -29.88 45.19 -21.41
N MET A 92 -29.48 45.31 -22.68
CA MET A 92 -28.73 46.46 -23.16
C MET A 92 -29.63 47.70 -23.05
N LYS A 93 -29.18 48.73 -22.31
CA LYS A 93 -29.83 50.04 -22.33
C LYS A 93 -29.61 50.65 -23.72
N LYS A 94 -30.68 50.83 -24.51
CA LYS A 94 -30.65 51.76 -25.65
C LYS A 94 -30.46 53.17 -25.07
N ALA A 95 -29.34 53.80 -25.39
CA ALA A 95 -29.18 55.24 -25.19
C ALA A 95 -30.13 55.97 -26.15
N ARG A 96 -30.82 56.97 -25.61
CA ARG A 96 -31.79 57.81 -26.34
C ARG A 96 -31.06 58.96 -27.01
#